data_AF-A0A1C5CPG5-F1
#
_entry.id   AF-A0A1C5CPG5-F1
#
_cell.length_a   1.000
_cell.length_b   1.000
_cell.length_c   1.000
_cell.angle_alpha   90.00
_cell.angle_beta   90.00
_cell.angle_gamma   90.00
#
_symmetry.space_group_name_H-M   'P 1'
#
loop_
_entity.id
_entity.type
_entity.pdbx_description
1 polymer ?
#
loop_
_entity_poly.entity_id
_entity_poly.type
_entity_poly.pdbx_seq_one_letter_code
_entity_poly.pdbx_strand_id
1 'polypeptide(L)'
;RRTGRERALLLKGVGLALLLVAGRKTGDTWLLITSKTRPAVLDQYVATADHALGNPSWVVGRLVRATGPIGAHVLDYVYIQLAVAAVVVALYQLRNVAAERRFPAHHLVRTFLAIGLLGPAIYMIFPVVGPVFAYGADGGHWAVANVWPETAPALIAPHPMPFDEITPRNCMPSLHTAWATTIFLHSRRGPRILRFAGTFWLIATLGATLGFGYHYGVDLIAGVVFALTVEAALRSLAHGWDRAGIQLVAHGATVFAALLVAYRYLPREMATYPWLFGPLLLLAMASVIHGYVRTTRLWEPKAAPAPRPEPQPELV
;
A
#
# COMPACT_ATOMS: atom_id res chain seq x y z
N ARG A 1 -18.44 1.36 39.06
CA ARG A 1 -19.07 2.09 37.92
C ARG A 1 -17.94 2.72 37.08
N ARG A 2 -17.90 2.50 35.76
CA ARG A 2 -16.86 3.09 34.88
C ARG A 2 -16.95 4.62 34.87
N THR A 3 -15.81 5.31 34.97
CA THR A 3 -15.70 6.78 34.98
C THR A 3 -16.01 7.40 33.61
N GLY A 4 -16.27 8.72 33.55
CA GLY A 4 -16.55 9.42 32.29
C GLY A 4 -15.44 9.28 31.22
N ARG A 5 -14.17 9.31 31.66
CA ARG A 5 -13.02 9.06 30.77
C ARG A 5 -12.97 7.62 30.26
N GLU A 6 -13.26 6.64 31.11
CA GLU A 6 -13.32 5.22 30.70
C GLU A 6 -14.46 4.96 29.70
N ARG A 7 -15.62 5.61 29.87
CA ARG A 7 -16.71 5.56 28.89
C ARG A 7 -16.29 6.15 27.55
N ALA A 8 -15.60 7.29 27.55
CA ALA A 8 -15.11 7.93 26.31
C ALA A 8 -14.09 7.05 25.56
N LEU A 9 -13.20 6.35 26.28
CA LEU A 9 -12.24 5.42 25.67
C LEU A 9 -12.94 4.21 25.02
N LEU A 10 -13.96 3.66 25.69
CA LEU A 10 -14.76 2.58 25.14
C LEU A 10 -15.52 3.00 23.90
N LEU A 11 -16.16 4.17 23.92
CA LEU A 11 -16.86 4.71 22.75
C LEU A 11 -15.90 4.94 21.57
N LYS A 12 -14.67 5.40 21.82
CA LYS A 12 -13.63 5.49 20.79
C LYS A 12 -13.26 4.13 20.20
N GLY A 13 -13.09 3.10 21.05
CA GLY A 13 -12.80 1.74 20.60
C GLY A 13 -13.93 1.14 19.77
N VAL A 14 -15.18 1.27 20.23
CA VAL A 14 -16.38 0.83 19.50
C VAL A 14 -16.53 1.58 18.18
N GLY A 15 -16.36 2.91 18.20
CA GLY A 15 -16.41 3.74 17.00
C GLY A 15 -15.36 3.32 15.97
N LEU A 16 -14.14 2.98 16.41
CA LEU A 16 -13.09 2.50 15.51
C LEU A 16 -13.45 1.16 14.86
N ALA A 17 -14.02 0.23 15.62
CA ALA A 17 -14.48 -1.06 15.09
C ALA A 17 -15.63 -0.87 14.08
N LEU A 18 -16.61 -0.01 14.39
CA LEU A 18 -17.70 0.33 13.48
C LEU A 18 -17.20 0.99 12.20
N LEU A 19 -16.22 1.90 12.30
CA LEU A 19 -15.60 2.54 11.14
C LEU A 19 -14.87 1.55 10.24
N LEU A 20 -14.20 0.53 10.80
CA LEU A 20 -13.58 -0.53 10.01
C LEU A 20 -14.61 -1.36 9.24
N VAL A 21 -15.72 -1.73 9.88
CA VAL A 21 -16.81 -2.47 9.23
C VAL A 21 -17.50 -1.63 8.16
N ALA A 22 -17.83 -0.38 8.47
CA ALA A 22 -18.44 0.54 7.52
C ALA A 22 -17.50 0.86 6.36
N GLY A 23 -16.20 1.03 6.64
CA GLY A 23 -15.15 1.26 5.65
C GLY A 23 -15.06 0.13 4.63
N ARG A 24 -15.16 -1.13 5.07
CA ARG A 24 -15.20 -2.29 4.17
C ARG A 24 -16.38 -2.21 3.19
N LYS A 25 -17.60 -2.01 3.69
CA LYS A 25 -18.80 -1.89 2.82
C LYS A 25 -18.75 -0.67 1.89
N THR A 26 -18.21 0.43 2.39
CA THR A 26 -18.03 1.66 1.59
C THR A 26 -17.03 1.42 0.46
N GLY A 27 -15.98 0.62 0.72
CA GLY A 27 -15.03 0.16 -0.29
C GLY A 27 -15.71 -0.61 -1.42
N ASP A 28 -16.53 -1.62 -1.10
CA ASP A 28 -17.25 -2.41 -2.12
C ASP A 28 -18.15 -1.51 -3.00
N THR A 29 -18.81 -0.52 -2.38
CA THR A 29 -19.65 0.46 -3.09
C THR A 29 -18.82 1.33 -4.02
N TRP A 30 -17.65 1.79 -3.58
CA TRP A 30 -16.72 2.55 -4.42
C TRP A 30 -16.25 1.74 -5.62
N LEU A 31 -15.94 0.46 -5.44
CA LEU A 31 -15.52 -0.40 -6.53
C LEU A 31 -16.62 -0.55 -7.58
N LEU A 32 -17.88 -0.74 -7.16
CA LEU A 32 -19.02 -0.75 -8.05
C LEU A 32 -19.20 0.59 -8.80
N ILE A 33 -19.03 1.73 -8.11
CA ILE A 33 -19.09 3.04 -8.75
C ILE A 33 -18.00 3.15 -9.82
N THR A 34 -16.77 2.73 -9.52
CA THR A 34 -15.67 2.80 -10.49
C THR A 34 -15.93 1.94 -11.72
N SER A 35 -16.45 0.72 -11.57
CA SER A 35 -16.74 -0.17 -12.71
C SER A 35 -17.86 0.40 -13.59
N LYS A 36 -18.91 0.97 -12.98
CA LYS A 36 -20.06 1.56 -13.68
C LYS A 36 -19.75 2.89 -14.37
N THR A 37 -18.92 3.73 -13.77
CA THR A 37 -18.67 5.10 -14.27
C THR A 37 -17.40 5.23 -15.10
N ARG A 38 -16.50 4.25 -15.05
CA ARG A 38 -15.23 4.21 -15.79
C ARG A 38 -15.17 2.97 -16.70
N PRO A 39 -15.91 2.99 -17.82
CA PRO A 39 -15.93 1.88 -18.77
C PRO A 39 -14.64 1.80 -19.62
N ALA A 40 -13.93 2.93 -19.79
CA ALA A 40 -12.64 2.96 -20.48
C ALA A 40 -11.50 2.82 -19.46
N VAL A 41 -10.78 1.71 -19.52
CA VAL A 41 -9.64 1.40 -18.64
C VAL A 41 -8.31 1.70 -19.31
N LEU A 42 -7.28 1.90 -18.48
CA LEU A 42 -5.95 2.36 -18.90
C LEU A 42 -4.89 1.25 -18.86
N ASP A 43 -5.30 -0.01 -18.77
CA ASP A 43 -4.41 -1.17 -18.65
C ASP A 43 -3.30 -1.22 -19.71
N GLN A 44 -3.59 -0.89 -20.97
CA GLN A 44 -2.53 -0.84 -22.00
C GLN A 44 -1.44 0.19 -21.70
N TYR A 45 -1.79 1.35 -21.11
CA TYR A 45 -0.81 2.35 -20.70
C TYR A 45 0.08 1.81 -19.58
N VAL A 46 -0.55 1.17 -18.58
CA VAL A 46 0.16 0.61 -17.42
C VAL A 46 1.04 -0.54 -17.83
N ALA A 47 0.54 -1.49 -18.63
CA ALA A 47 1.32 -2.62 -19.13
C ALA A 47 2.52 -2.16 -19.97
N THR A 48 2.33 -1.15 -20.81
CA THR A 48 3.43 -0.57 -21.60
C THR A 48 4.46 0.11 -20.69
N ALA A 49 4.02 0.90 -19.70
CA ALA A 49 4.93 1.50 -18.71
C ALA A 49 5.66 0.44 -17.86
N ASP A 50 4.99 -0.66 -17.51
CA ASP A 50 5.52 -1.76 -16.68
C ASP A 50 6.66 -2.53 -17.35
N HIS A 51 6.77 -2.42 -18.68
CA HIS A 51 7.91 -2.93 -19.43
C HIS A 51 9.24 -2.33 -18.92
N ALA A 52 9.24 -1.08 -18.42
CA ALA A 52 10.41 -0.47 -17.81
C ALA A 52 10.93 -1.24 -16.58
N LEU A 53 10.05 -2.00 -15.90
CA LEU A 53 10.39 -2.84 -14.74
C LEU A 53 10.57 -4.32 -15.12
N GLY A 54 10.49 -4.66 -16.41
CA GLY A 54 10.58 -6.04 -16.87
C GLY A 54 9.33 -6.87 -16.63
N ASN A 55 8.15 -6.23 -16.56
CA ASN A 55 6.85 -6.91 -16.46
C ASN A 55 6.74 -7.91 -15.28
N PRO A 56 6.96 -7.45 -14.03
CA PRO A 56 7.06 -8.33 -12.87
C PRO A 56 5.83 -9.22 -12.63
N SER A 57 4.61 -8.79 -12.99
CA SER A 57 3.42 -9.64 -12.81
C SER A 57 3.48 -10.94 -13.60
N TRP A 58 4.06 -10.93 -14.80
CA TRP A 58 4.21 -12.14 -15.61
C TRP A 58 5.24 -13.08 -15.00
N VAL A 59 6.37 -12.54 -14.55
CA VAL A 59 7.43 -13.34 -13.91
C VAL A 59 6.91 -13.96 -12.61
N VAL A 60 6.31 -13.16 -11.72
CA VAL A 60 5.80 -13.65 -10.44
C VAL A 60 4.60 -14.58 -10.65
N GLY A 61 3.75 -14.33 -11.65
CA GLY A 61 2.65 -15.23 -12.00
C GLY A 61 3.13 -16.63 -12.39
N ARG A 62 4.21 -16.73 -13.18
CA ARG A 62 4.84 -18.03 -13.48
C ARG A 62 5.48 -18.66 -12.25
N LEU A 63 6.11 -17.88 -11.38
CA LEU A 63 6.67 -18.40 -10.12
C LEU A 63 5.58 -18.98 -9.21
N VAL A 64 4.46 -18.26 -9.03
CA VAL A 64 3.33 -18.76 -8.23
C VAL A 64 2.74 -20.02 -8.85
N ARG A 65 2.55 -20.04 -10.17
CA ARG A 65 2.13 -21.27 -10.88
C ARG A 65 3.07 -22.44 -10.64
N ALA A 66 4.38 -22.21 -10.65
CA ALA A 66 5.39 -23.23 -10.41
C ALA A 66 5.40 -23.76 -8.96
N THR A 67 4.94 -22.97 -7.98
CA THR A 67 4.78 -23.45 -6.58
C THR A 67 3.57 -24.37 -6.38
N GLY A 68 2.74 -24.56 -7.41
CA GLY A 68 1.55 -25.38 -7.36
C GLY A 68 0.46 -24.84 -6.43
N PRO A 69 -0.58 -25.65 -6.13
CA PRO A 69 -1.74 -25.21 -5.36
C PRO A 69 -1.39 -24.69 -3.98
N ILE A 70 -0.37 -25.26 -3.32
CA ILE A 70 -0.01 -24.88 -1.95
C ILE A 70 0.47 -23.43 -1.90
N GLY A 71 1.41 -23.04 -2.76
CA GLY A 71 1.91 -21.67 -2.79
C GLY A 71 0.83 -20.67 -3.16
N ALA A 72 -0.02 -21.01 -4.14
CA ALA A 72 -1.18 -20.21 -4.50
C ALA A 72 -2.16 -20.04 -3.31
N HIS A 73 -2.52 -21.12 -2.61
CA HIS A 73 -3.42 -21.04 -1.45
C HIS A 73 -2.85 -20.22 -0.30
N VAL A 74 -1.54 -20.31 -0.02
CA VAL A 74 -0.90 -19.50 1.01
C VAL A 74 -0.97 -18.01 0.65
N LEU A 75 -0.66 -17.66 -0.60
CA LEU A 75 -0.71 -16.27 -1.07
C LEU A 75 -2.12 -15.71 -1.09
N ASP A 76 -3.10 -16.50 -1.55
CA ASP A 76 -4.52 -16.12 -1.56
C ASP A 76 -5.04 -15.90 -0.13
N TYR A 77 -4.68 -16.79 0.79
CA TYR A 77 -5.01 -16.62 2.20
C TYR A 77 -4.42 -15.33 2.78
N VAL A 78 -3.14 -15.03 2.51
CA VAL A 78 -2.51 -13.78 2.99
C VAL A 78 -3.17 -12.55 2.37
N TYR A 79 -3.51 -12.61 1.08
CA TYR A 79 -4.17 -11.53 0.36
C TYR A 79 -5.53 -11.20 0.96
N ILE A 80 -6.39 -12.20 1.17
CA ILE A 80 -7.73 -12.05 1.77
C ILE A 80 -7.63 -11.59 3.23
N GLN A 81 -6.64 -12.08 3.97
CA GLN A 81 -6.52 -11.84 5.41
C GLN A 81 -5.72 -10.57 5.76
N LEU A 82 -5.44 -9.69 4.80
CA LEU A 82 -4.69 -8.44 5.04
C LEU A 82 -5.27 -7.59 6.19
N ALA A 83 -6.60 -7.52 6.27
CA ALA A 83 -7.28 -6.82 7.37
C ALA A 83 -7.01 -7.47 8.74
N VAL A 84 -6.86 -8.79 8.81
CA VAL A 84 -6.54 -9.50 10.05
C VAL A 84 -5.14 -9.15 10.53
N ALA A 85 -4.16 -9.09 9.63
CA ALA A 85 -2.82 -8.62 9.99
C ALA A 85 -2.83 -7.18 10.52
N ALA A 86 -3.65 -6.31 9.93
CA ALA A 86 -3.84 -4.96 10.45
C ALA A 86 -4.46 -4.96 11.85
N VAL A 87 -5.46 -5.82 12.10
CA VAL A 87 -6.07 -5.97 13.44
C VAL A 87 -5.05 -6.43 14.46
N VAL A 88 -4.22 -7.43 14.16
CA VAL A 88 -3.17 -7.92 15.09
C VAL A 88 -2.20 -6.79 15.47
N VAL A 89 -1.69 -6.04 14.49
CA VAL A 89 -0.78 -4.91 14.76
C VAL A 89 -1.51 -3.80 15.52
N ALA A 90 -2.77 -3.50 15.19
CA ALA A 90 -3.56 -2.48 15.86
C ALA A 90 -3.84 -2.84 17.33
N LEU A 91 -4.23 -4.09 17.62
CA LEU A 91 -4.42 -4.59 18.98
C LEU A 91 -3.13 -4.46 19.79
N TYR A 92 -1.99 -4.82 19.19
CA TYR A 92 -0.71 -4.61 19.83
C TYR A 92 -0.44 -3.12 20.11
N GLN A 93 -0.71 -2.21 19.17
CA GLN A 93 -0.53 -0.76 19.39
C GLN A 93 -1.47 -0.18 20.45
N LEU A 94 -2.66 -0.76 20.63
CA LEU A 94 -3.69 -0.28 21.56
C LEU A 94 -3.69 -1.02 22.91
N ARG A 95 -2.79 -1.99 23.13
CA ARG A 95 -2.78 -2.88 24.31
C ARG A 95 -2.73 -2.16 25.66
N ASN A 96 -2.10 -0.99 25.72
CA ASN A 96 -1.96 -0.22 26.96
C ASN A 96 -3.02 0.88 27.12
N VAL A 97 -3.95 1.06 26.19
CA VAL A 97 -4.90 2.20 26.21
C VAL A 97 -5.77 2.19 27.48
N ALA A 98 -6.16 1.02 27.96
CA ALA A 98 -6.93 0.89 29.19
C ALA A 98 -6.10 1.26 30.44
N ALA A 99 -4.84 0.83 30.48
CA ALA A 99 -3.93 1.10 31.59
C ALA A 99 -3.47 2.57 31.62
N GLU A 100 -3.08 3.12 30.47
CA GLU A 100 -2.59 4.50 30.32
C GLU A 100 -3.74 5.52 30.22
N ARG A 101 -4.99 5.06 30.10
CA ARG A 101 -6.21 5.87 29.93
C ARG A 101 -6.11 6.90 28.79
N ARG A 102 -5.31 6.60 27.76
CA ARG A 102 -5.02 7.50 26.63
C ARG A 102 -4.88 6.69 25.34
N PHE A 103 -5.44 7.19 24.24
CA PHE A 103 -5.17 6.65 22.90
C PHE A 103 -3.82 7.16 22.37
N PRO A 104 -3.07 6.36 21.60
CA PRO A 104 -1.88 6.84 20.90
C PRO A 104 -2.27 7.95 19.91
N ALA A 105 -1.41 8.96 19.78
CA ALA A 105 -1.63 10.11 18.90
C ALA A 105 -1.72 9.70 17.42
N HIS A 106 -0.97 8.66 17.02
CA HIS A 106 -1.02 8.03 15.70
C HIS A 106 -1.02 6.51 15.82
N HIS A 107 -1.81 5.83 15.00
CA HIS A 107 -1.95 4.36 15.02
C HIS A 107 -2.38 3.82 13.66
N LEU A 108 -2.10 2.53 13.42
CA LEU A 108 -2.28 1.86 12.12
C LEU A 108 -3.68 2.08 11.52
N VAL A 109 -4.72 1.94 12.34
CA VAL A 109 -6.11 2.01 11.84
C VAL A 109 -6.43 3.35 11.19
N ARG A 110 -5.86 4.47 11.65
CA ARG A 110 -6.08 5.78 11.02
C ARG A 110 -5.51 5.81 9.61
N THR A 111 -4.26 5.37 9.44
CA THR A 111 -3.62 5.29 8.12
C THR A 111 -4.34 4.30 7.22
N PHE A 112 -4.76 3.16 7.76
CA PHE A 112 -5.50 2.14 7.01
C PHE A 112 -6.82 2.69 6.44
N LEU A 113 -7.59 3.41 7.27
CA LEU A 113 -8.84 4.05 6.84
C LEU A 113 -8.59 5.21 5.86
N ALA A 114 -7.56 6.02 6.08
CA ALA A 114 -7.22 7.13 5.18
C ALA A 114 -6.81 6.62 3.78
N ILE A 115 -6.01 5.54 3.71
CA ILE A 115 -5.67 4.87 2.45
C ILE A 115 -6.94 4.37 1.75
N GLY A 116 -7.85 3.71 2.49
CA GLY A 116 -9.11 3.22 1.93
C GLY A 116 -10.08 4.32 1.49
N LEU A 117 -9.98 5.52 2.05
CA LEU A 117 -10.78 6.68 1.65
C LEU A 117 -10.21 7.38 0.41
N LEU A 118 -8.89 7.59 0.40
CA LEU A 118 -8.20 8.36 -0.64
C LEU A 118 -7.96 7.54 -1.92
N GLY A 119 -7.70 6.24 -1.79
CA GLY A 119 -7.42 5.35 -2.92
C GLY A 119 -8.51 5.33 -3.99
N PRO A 120 -9.79 5.13 -3.64
CA PRO A 120 -10.89 5.15 -4.60
C PRO A 120 -11.03 6.45 -5.41
N ALA A 121 -10.64 7.60 -4.84
CA ALA A 121 -10.62 8.85 -5.58
C ALA A 121 -9.60 8.80 -6.74
N ILE A 122 -8.48 8.09 -6.56
CA ILE A 122 -7.48 7.90 -7.62
C ILE A 122 -7.97 6.89 -8.66
N TYR A 123 -8.69 5.84 -8.25
CA TYR A 123 -9.32 4.88 -9.18
C TYR A 123 -10.27 5.57 -10.19
N MET A 124 -10.93 6.64 -9.77
CA MET A 124 -11.78 7.45 -10.65
C MET A 124 -11.00 8.24 -11.71
N ILE A 125 -9.73 8.55 -11.45
CA ILE A 125 -8.85 9.32 -12.33
C ILE A 125 -8.03 8.38 -13.22
N PHE A 126 -7.63 7.23 -12.68
CA PHE A 126 -6.74 6.26 -13.33
C PHE A 126 -7.34 4.84 -13.25
N PRO A 127 -8.44 4.57 -13.99
CA PRO A 127 -9.16 3.30 -13.91
C PRO A 127 -8.37 2.18 -14.59
N VAL A 128 -8.03 1.13 -13.83
CA VAL A 128 -7.22 -0.02 -14.30
C VAL A 128 -7.73 -1.29 -13.62
N VAL A 129 -7.82 -2.39 -14.36
CA VAL A 129 -8.35 -3.68 -13.85
C VAL A 129 -7.25 -4.65 -13.41
N GLY A 130 -6.11 -4.69 -14.10
CA GLY A 130 -4.99 -5.56 -13.79
C GLY A 130 -4.73 -6.64 -14.85
N PRO A 131 -3.51 -7.24 -14.85
CA PRO A 131 -3.08 -8.21 -15.86
C PRO A 131 -3.99 -9.41 -16.11
N VAL A 132 -4.55 -10.03 -15.06
CA VAL A 132 -5.39 -11.24 -15.19
C VAL A 132 -6.70 -10.96 -15.92
N PHE A 133 -7.18 -9.71 -15.83
CA PHE A 133 -8.39 -9.25 -16.52
C PHE A 133 -8.07 -8.70 -17.91
N ALA A 134 -7.11 -7.78 -18.03
CA ALA A 134 -6.81 -7.15 -19.32
C ALA A 134 -6.07 -8.08 -20.30
N TYR A 135 -5.31 -9.04 -19.77
CA TYR A 135 -4.43 -9.93 -20.54
C TYR A 135 -4.57 -11.41 -20.18
N GLY A 136 -5.59 -11.81 -19.42
CA GLY A 136 -5.81 -13.17 -18.96
C GLY A 136 -7.24 -13.65 -19.17
N ALA A 137 -7.50 -14.88 -18.74
CA ALA A 137 -8.78 -15.56 -18.94
C ALA A 137 -9.95 -14.85 -18.25
N ASP A 138 -9.71 -14.16 -17.13
CA ASP A 138 -10.76 -13.56 -16.29
C ASP A 138 -11.44 -12.36 -16.95
N GLY A 139 -10.81 -11.75 -17.97
CA GLY A 139 -11.46 -10.69 -18.77
C GLY A 139 -12.37 -11.22 -19.88
N GLY A 140 -12.35 -12.52 -20.17
CA GLY A 140 -13.16 -13.13 -21.23
C GLY A 140 -13.01 -12.41 -22.57
N HIS A 141 -14.12 -11.99 -23.16
CA HIS A 141 -14.14 -11.28 -24.45
C HIS A 141 -13.72 -9.80 -24.37
N TRP A 142 -13.57 -9.24 -23.17
CA TRP A 142 -13.08 -7.86 -22.96
C TRP A 142 -11.56 -7.79 -22.86
N ALA A 143 -10.89 -8.92 -22.59
CA ALA A 143 -9.44 -8.98 -22.54
C ALA A 143 -8.82 -8.63 -23.91
N VAL A 144 -7.71 -7.90 -23.91
CA VAL A 144 -6.95 -7.59 -25.13
C VAL A 144 -6.39 -8.87 -25.74
N ALA A 145 -5.94 -9.79 -24.88
CA ALA A 145 -5.42 -11.10 -25.24
C ALA A 145 -5.47 -12.01 -24.01
N ASN A 146 -5.33 -13.33 -24.20
CA ASN A 146 -5.17 -14.28 -23.10
C ASN A 146 -3.73 -14.82 -23.07
N VAL A 147 -2.81 -14.01 -22.54
CA VAL A 147 -1.35 -14.27 -22.56
C VAL A 147 -0.70 -14.23 -21.18
N TRP A 148 -1.36 -13.65 -20.18
CA TRP A 148 -0.88 -13.67 -18.80
C TRP A 148 -1.04 -15.07 -18.18
N PRO A 149 -0.07 -15.57 -17.40
CA PRO A 149 1.23 -14.99 -17.05
C PRO A 149 2.37 -15.44 -18.00
N GLU A 150 2.06 -16.19 -19.05
CA GLU A 150 3.08 -16.87 -19.87
C GLU A 150 3.94 -15.89 -20.65
N THR A 151 3.31 -14.95 -21.36
CA THR A 151 3.99 -14.06 -22.29
C THR A 151 3.58 -12.62 -22.03
N ALA A 152 4.56 -11.72 -21.91
CA ALA A 152 4.30 -10.29 -21.82
C ALA A 152 3.67 -9.79 -23.13
N PRO A 153 2.71 -8.84 -23.07
CA PRO A 153 2.05 -8.33 -24.25
C PRO A 153 3.04 -7.61 -25.16
N ALA A 154 2.77 -7.63 -26.47
CA ALA A 154 3.55 -6.88 -27.45
C ALA A 154 3.46 -5.37 -27.19
N LEU A 155 4.56 -4.66 -27.43
CA LEU A 155 4.63 -3.20 -27.31
C LEU A 155 3.91 -2.54 -28.49
N ILE A 156 2.63 -2.24 -28.29
CA ILE A 156 1.78 -1.52 -29.25
C ILE A 156 1.50 -0.08 -28.78
N ALA A 157 0.84 0.73 -29.62
CA ALA A 157 0.34 2.03 -29.19
C ALA A 157 -0.70 1.85 -28.07
N PRO A 158 -0.44 2.32 -26.83
CA PRO A 158 -1.44 2.19 -25.79
C PRO A 158 -2.59 3.15 -26.08
N HIS A 159 -3.81 2.64 -25.96
CA HIS A 159 -5.04 3.42 -26.05
C HIS A 159 -5.99 3.02 -24.91
N PRO A 160 -6.96 3.87 -24.54
CA PRO A 160 -7.97 3.47 -23.58
C PRO A 160 -8.77 2.31 -24.19
N MET A 161 -9.09 1.31 -23.39
CA MET A 161 -9.85 0.14 -23.86
C MET A 161 -11.19 0.04 -23.12
N PRO A 162 -12.30 -0.28 -23.82
CA PRO A 162 -13.56 -0.54 -23.15
C PRO A 162 -13.47 -1.83 -22.33
N PHE A 163 -14.19 -1.90 -21.22
CA PHE A 163 -14.27 -3.07 -20.36
C PHE A 163 -15.66 -3.15 -19.70
N ASP A 164 -16.03 -4.33 -19.21
CA ASP A 164 -17.35 -4.56 -18.58
C ASP A 164 -17.62 -3.64 -17.37
N GLU A 165 -18.88 -3.50 -16.98
CA GLU A 165 -19.29 -2.62 -15.86
C GLU A 165 -19.28 -3.32 -14.48
N ILE A 166 -18.67 -4.49 -14.36
CA ILE A 166 -18.71 -5.34 -13.15
C ILE A 166 -17.33 -5.47 -12.51
N THR A 167 -16.29 -5.58 -13.32
CA THR A 167 -14.90 -5.75 -12.91
C THR A 167 -14.37 -4.47 -12.25
N PRO A 168 -13.94 -4.51 -10.97
CA PRO A 168 -13.44 -3.34 -10.25
C PRO A 168 -12.26 -2.63 -10.91
N ARG A 169 -12.19 -1.29 -10.82
CA ARG A 169 -11.06 -0.49 -11.35
C ARG A 169 -10.04 -0.16 -10.26
N ASN A 170 -9.59 -1.17 -9.54
CA ASN A 170 -8.84 -1.03 -8.30
C ASN A 170 -7.33 -1.31 -8.41
N CYS A 171 -6.80 -1.38 -9.63
CA CYS A 171 -5.39 -1.70 -9.82
C CYS A 171 -4.46 -0.52 -9.47
N MET A 172 -4.72 0.70 -9.97
CA MET A 172 -3.80 1.85 -9.82
C MET A 172 -4.31 2.92 -8.85
N PRO A 173 -3.62 3.20 -7.72
CA PRO A 173 -2.46 2.51 -7.17
C PRO A 173 -2.87 1.24 -6.40
N SER A 174 -1.92 0.34 -6.18
CA SER A 174 -2.19 -0.87 -5.40
C SER A 174 -2.42 -0.55 -3.92
N LEU A 175 -3.69 -0.58 -3.47
CA LEU A 175 -4.02 -0.36 -2.06
C LEU A 175 -3.61 -1.54 -1.18
N HIS A 176 -3.60 -2.77 -1.70
CA HIS A 176 -3.03 -3.92 -0.99
C HIS A 176 -1.56 -3.68 -0.66
N THR A 177 -0.78 -3.19 -1.61
CA THR A 177 0.60 -2.75 -1.39
C THR A 177 0.69 -1.63 -0.37
N ALA A 178 -0.19 -0.63 -0.46
CA ALA A 178 -0.19 0.50 0.46
C ALA A 178 -0.49 0.07 1.92
N TRP A 179 -1.52 -0.74 2.12
CA TRP A 179 -1.89 -1.29 3.42
C TRP A 179 -0.83 -2.24 3.97
N ALA A 180 -0.27 -3.12 3.15
CA ALA A 180 0.81 -4.02 3.55
C ALA A 180 2.08 -3.25 3.97
N THR A 181 2.43 -2.19 3.23
CA THR A 181 3.51 -1.26 3.59
C THR A 181 3.24 -0.62 4.94
N THR A 182 2.01 -0.18 5.19
CA THR A 182 1.63 0.44 6.46
C THR A 182 1.70 -0.57 7.62
N ILE A 183 1.22 -1.79 7.43
CA ILE A 183 1.36 -2.89 8.42
C ILE A 183 2.84 -3.13 8.74
N PHE A 184 3.68 -3.20 7.69
CA PHE A 184 5.12 -3.36 7.85
C PHE A 184 5.72 -2.22 8.70
N LEU A 185 5.41 -0.96 8.39
CA LEU A 185 5.91 0.21 9.15
C LEU A 185 5.48 0.16 10.62
N HIS A 186 4.18 -0.09 10.87
CA HIS A 186 3.62 -0.10 12.23
C HIS A 186 4.09 -1.30 13.06
N SER A 187 4.48 -2.40 12.41
CA SER A 187 5.08 -3.56 13.09
C SER A 187 6.53 -3.32 13.56
N ARG A 188 7.25 -2.32 13.01
CA ARG A 188 8.69 -2.10 13.31
C ARG A 188 8.96 -1.78 14.78
N ARG A 189 7.99 -1.19 15.49
CA ARG A 189 8.09 -0.87 16.93
C ARG A 189 7.64 -2.01 17.85
N GLY A 190 7.26 -3.16 17.31
CA GLY A 190 6.86 -4.34 18.09
C GLY A 190 8.00 -5.31 18.42
N PRO A 191 7.69 -6.42 19.12
CA PRO A 191 8.66 -7.49 19.36
C PRO A 191 9.10 -8.13 18.05
N ARG A 192 10.19 -8.92 18.10
CA ARG A 192 10.77 -9.59 16.92
C ARG A 192 9.72 -10.36 16.11
N ILE A 193 8.81 -11.07 16.78
CA ILE A 193 7.73 -11.83 16.12
C ILE A 193 6.84 -10.91 15.27
N LEU A 194 6.41 -9.76 15.81
CA LEU A 194 5.57 -8.81 15.07
C LEU A 194 6.32 -8.23 13.87
N ARG A 195 7.63 -8.00 14.01
CA ARG A 195 8.49 -7.54 12.92
C ARG A 195 8.62 -8.60 11.82
N PHE A 196 8.82 -9.86 12.17
CA PHE A 196 8.84 -10.93 11.17
C PHE A 196 7.49 -11.07 10.48
N ALA A 197 6.40 -11.07 11.26
CA ALA A 197 5.04 -11.12 10.71
C ALA A 197 4.75 -9.97 9.74
N GLY A 198 5.11 -8.73 10.08
CA GLY A 198 4.91 -7.59 9.19
C GLY A 198 5.79 -7.63 7.93
N THR A 199 7.00 -8.19 8.01
CA THR A 199 7.84 -8.41 6.81
C THR A 199 7.25 -9.49 5.92
N PHE A 200 6.85 -10.61 6.52
CA PHE A 200 6.21 -11.72 5.81
C PHE A 200 4.96 -11.24 5.08
N TRP A 201 4.09 -10.48 5.77
CA TRP A 201 2.85 -9.99 5.18
C TRP A 201 3.10 -9.06 4.01
N LEU A 202 4.10 -8.17 4.11
CA LEU A 202 4.48 -7.30 3.00
C LEU A 202 4.92 -8.12 1.78
N ILE A 203 5.87 -9.04 1.96
CA ILE A 203 6.41 -9.82 0.84
C ILE A 203 5.33 -10.70 0.21
N ALA A 204 4.54 -11.39 1.04
CA ALA A 204 3.49 -12.28 0.57
C ALA A 204 2.34 -11.51 -0.10
N THR A 205 1.95 -10.32 0.40
CA THR A 205 0.96 -9.48 -0.29
C THR A 205 1.47 -9.00 -1.64
N LEU A 206 2.73 -8.54 -1.74
CA LEU A 206 3.31 -8.15 -3.03
C LEU A 206 3.36 -9.33 -4.01
N GLY A 207 3.81 -10.50 -3.52
CA GLY A 207 3.81 -11.75 -4.27
C GLY A 207 2.42 -12.16 -4.75
N ALA A 208 1.39 -12.04 -3.91
CA ALA A 208 0.00 -12.32 -4.28
C ALA A 208 -0.53 -11.33 -5.33
N THR A 209 -0.33 -10.03 -5.11
CA THR A 209 -0.83 -8.98 -6.02
C THR A 209 -0.26 -9.11 -7.44
N LEU A 210 1.04 -9.41 -7.56
CA LEU A 210 1.69 -9.65 -8.84
C LEU A 210 1.37 -11.04 -9.39
N GLY A 211 1.42 -12.06 -8.54
CA GLY A 211 1.33 -13.47 -8.90
C GLY A 211 -0.06 -13.95 -9.29
N PHE A 212 -1.11 -13.25 -8.85
CA PHE A 212 -2.47 -13.45 -9.32
C PHE A 212 -2.87 -12.49 -10.43
N GLY A 213 -1.95 -11.61 -10.87
CA GLY A 213 -2.22 -10.69 -11.97
C GLY A 213 -3.23 -9.61 -11.62
N TYR A 214 -3.39 -9.29 -10.33
CA TYR A 214 -4.25 -8.19 -9.91
C TYR A 214 -3.57 -6.82 -10.11
N HIS A 215 -2.24 -6.81 -10.14
CA HIS A 215 -1.43 -5.59 -10.17
C HIS A 215 -0.22 -5.73 -11.08
N TYR A 216 0.22 -4.60 -11.64
CA TYR A 216 1.49 -4.44 -12.36
C TYR A 216 2.62 -4.09 -11.36
N GLY A 217 3.86 -3.92 -11.81
CA GLY A 217 4.95 -3.43 -10.96
C GLY A 217 4.87 -1.93 -10.69
N VAL A 218 4.50 -1.16 -11.71
CA VAL A 218 4.43 0.31 -11.66
C VAL A 218 3.39 0.84 -10.67
N ASP A 219 2.27 0.16 -10.47
CA ASP A 219 1.25 0.52 -9.48
C ASP A 219 1.60 0.03 -8.06
N LEU A 220 2.45 -0.99 -7.92
CA LEU A 220 3.11 -1.34 -6.66
C LEU A 220 4.01 -0.19 -6.19
N ILE A 221 4.84 0.35 -7.09
CA ILE A 221 5.67 1.54 -6.82
C ILE A 221 4.79 2.72 -6.39
N ALA A 222 3.72 2.99 -7.15
CA ALA A 222 2.77 4.05 -6.83
C ALA A 222 2.09 3.81 -5.47
N GLY A 223 1.74 2.56 -5.14
CA GLY A 223 1.15 2.15 -3.86
C GLY A 223 2.09 2.41 -2.66
N VAL A 224 3.39 2.14 -2.80
CA VAL A 224 4.39 2.47 -1.76
C VAL A 224 4.50 3.98 -1.56
N VAL A 225 4.65 4.75 -2.64
CA VAL A 225 4.75 6.22 -2.57
C VAL A 225 3.48 6.81 -1.93
N PHE A 226 2.31 6.32 -2.34
CA PHE A 226 1.02 6.73 -1.78
C PHE A 226 0.94 6.46 -0.28
N ALA A 227 1.28 5.24 0.16
CA ALA A 227 1.25 4.86 1.57
C ALA A 227 2.16 5.74 2.43
N LEU A 228 3.40 5.97 1.99
CA LEU A 228 4.36 6.79 2.73
C LEU A 228 3.94 8.26 2.79
N THR A 229 3.33 8.79 1.73
CA THR A 229 2.82 10.16 1.70
C THR A 229 1.65 10.34 2.67
N VAL A 230 0.69 9.42 2.67
CA VAL A 230 -0.45 9.43 3.61
C VAL A 230 0.02 9.25 5.05
N GLU A 231 0.93 8.31 5.30
CA GLU A 231 1.51 8.07 6.62
C GLU A 231 2.28 9.30 7.14
N ALA A 232 3.08 9.94 6.29
CA ALA A 232 3.79 11.18 6.63
C ALA A 232 2.83 12.32 6.99
N ALA A 233 1.74 12.49 6.22
CA ALA A 233 0.74 13.52 6.50
C ALA A 233 0.03 13.28 7.84
N LEU A 234 -0.38 12.03 8.12
CA LEU A 234 -1.03 11.69 9.38
C LEU A 234 -0.10 11.81 10.59
N ARG A 235 1.17 11.44 10.45
CA ARG A 235 2.18 11.67 11.49
C ARG A 235 2.41 13.15 11.74
N SER A 236 2.52 13.96 10.69
CA SER A 236 2.67 15.41 10.80
C SER A 236 1.46 16.05 11.49
N LEU A 237 0.24 15.58 11.17
CA LEU A 237 -0.98 16.01 11.85
C LEU A 237 -0.96 15.66 13.35
N ALA A 238 -0.45 14.48 13.72
CA ALA A 238 -0.38 14.04 15.10
C ALA A 238 0.75 14.70 15.93
N HIS A 239 1.89 14.99 15.29
CA HIS A 239 3.06 15.60 15.94
C HIS A 239 3.04 17.14 15.89
N GLY A 240 2.20 17.74 15.05
CA GLY A 240 2.28 19.15 14.68
C GLY A 240 3.14 19.32 13.43
N TRP A 241 2.64 20.07 12.44
CA TRP A 241 3.33 20.29 11.19
C TRP A 241 4.64 21.04 11.41
N ASP A 242 5.75 20.46 10.95
CA ASP A 242 7.05 21.11 10.82
C ASP A 242 7.44 21.23 9.34
N ARG A 243 8.50 21.99 9.06
CA ARG A 243 8.98 22.19 7.69
C ARG A 243 9.34 20.88 7.00
N ALA A 244 9.93 19.93 7.74
CA ALA A 244 10.35 18.63 7.21
C ALA A 244 9.14 17.76 6.80
N GLY A 245 8.09 17.72 7.62
CA GLY A 245 6.84 17.03 7.33
C GLY A 245 6.13 17.62 6.11
N ILE A 246 6.05 18.95 6.01
CA ILE A 246 5.48 19.63 4.83
C ILE A 246 6.27 19.25 3.57
N GLN A 247 7.60 19.35 3.62
CA GLN A 247 8.47 19.01 2.49
C GLN A 247 8.32 17.55 2.06
N LEU A 248 8.25 16.62 3.02
CA LEU A 248 8.08 15.19 2.72
C LEU A 248 6.74 14.90 2.06
N VAL A 249 5.65 15.46 2.57
CA VAL A 249 4.30 15.27 1.99
C VAL A 249 4.23 15.89 0.60
N ALA A 250 4.75 17.10 0.42
CA ALA A 250 4.79 17.76 -0.88
C ALA A 250 5.64 16.97 -1.90
N HIS A 251 6.80 16.48 -1.49
CA HIS A 251 7.67 15.64 -2.32
C HIS A 251 6.98 14.34 -2.71
N GLY A 252 6.41 13.62 -1.74
CA GLY A 252 5.68 12.37 -1.98
C GLY A 252 4.48 12.54 -2.93
N ALA A 253 3.68 13.60 -2.73
CA ALA A 253 2.57 13.93 -3.60
C ALA A 253 3.02 14.30 -5.03
N THR A 254 4.12 15.04 -5.15
CA THR A 254 4.70 15.41 -6.44
C THR A 254 5.22 14.18 -7.19
N VAL A 255 5.95 13.29 -6.50
CA VAL A 255 6.42 12.02 -7.07
C VAL A 255 5.22 11.17 -7.50
N PHE A 256 4.21 11.02 -6.66
CA PHE A 256 3.00 10.25 -7.00
C PHE A 256 2.29 10.79 -8.24
N ALA A 257 2.08 12.11 -8.31
CA ALA A 257 1.47 12.75 -9.47
C ALA A 257 2.34 12.57 -10.73
N ALA A 258 3.66 12.74 -10.61
CA ALA A 258 4.59 12.55 -11.71
C ALA A 258 4.57 11.10 -12.22
N LEU A 259 4.46 10.10 -11.34
CA LEU A 259 4.30 8.69 -11.73
C LEU A 259 3.01 8.50 -12.54
N LEU A 260 1.86 8.98 -12.06
CA LEU A 260 0.59 8.84 -12.79
C LEU A 260 0.63 9.55 -14.15
N VAL A 261 1.19 10.76 -14.22
CA VAL A 261 1.37 11.50 -15.47
C VAL A 261 2.30 10.75 -16.42
N ALA A 262 3.44 10.24 -15.94
CA ALA A 262 4.37 9.46 -16.75
C ALA A 262 3.73 8.18 -17.28
N TYR A 263 2.99 7.44 -16.45
CA TYR A 263 2.30 6.23 -16.89
C TYR A 263 1.23 6.54 -17.94
N ARG A 264 0.60 7.72 -17.88
CA ARG A 264 -0.40 8.15 -18.84
C ARG A 264 0.18 8.62 -20.17
N TYR A 265 1.27 9.38 -20.14
CA TYR A 265 1.74 10.16 -21.29
C TYR A 265 3.11 9.75 -21.82
N LEU A 266 3.92 9.04 -21.03
CA LEU A 266 5.25 8.55 -21.40
C LEU A 266 5.41 7.02 -21.43
N PRO A 267 4.36 6.18 -21.51
CA PRO A 267 4.54 4.73 -21.37
C PRO A 267 5.42 4.14 -22.48
N ARG A 268 5.38 4.70 -23.69
CA ARG A 268 6.18 4.24 -24.84
C ARG A 268 7.66 4.53 -24.66
N GLU A 269 7.99 5.73 -24.20
CA GLU A 269 9.34 6.16 -23.88
C GLU A 269 9.90 5.28 -22.75
N MET A 270 9.08 5.01 -21.73
CA MET A 270 9.40 4.08 -20.65
C MET A 270 9.70 2.67 -21.16
N ALA A 271 8.87 2.15 -22.07
CA ALA A 271 9.08 0.84 -22.66
C ALA A 271 10.30 0.76 -23.57
N THR A 272 10.59 1.84 -24.31
CA THR A 272 11.71 1.94 -25.27
C THR A 272 13.05 2.04 -24.56
N TYR A 273 13.10 2.75 -23.43
CA TYR A 273 14.32 2.96 -22.64
C TYR A 273 14.21 2.37 -21.22
N PRO A 274 14.03 1.04 -21.08
CA PRO A 274 13.79 0.40 -19.79
C PRO A 274 15.00 0.54 -18.85
N TRP A 275 16.22 0.57 -19.41
CA TRP A 275 17.46 0.78 -18.66
C TRP A 275 17.56 2.16 -18.01
N LEU A 276 16.82 3.15 -18.51
CA LEU A 276 16.73 4.48 -17.91
C LEU A 276 15.54 4.57 -16.96
N PHE A 277 14.34 4.24 -17.48
CA PHE A 277 13.10 4.46 -16.73
C PHE A 277 12.91 3.47 -15.59
N GLY A 278 13.35 2.21 -15.71
CA GLY A 278 13.30 1.24 -14.62
C GLY A 278 14.04 1.74 -13.37
N PRO A 279 15.34 2.06 -13.46
CA PRO A 279 16.07 2.68 -12.37
C PRO A 279 15.47 4.00 -11.90
N LEU A 280 14.98 4.86 -12.80
CA LEU A 280 14.36 6.14 -12.43
C LEU A 280 13.12 5.95 -11.55
N LEU A 281 12.25 5.00 -11.88
CA LEU A 281 11.06 4.68 -11.08
C LEU A 281 11.45 4.17 -9.68
N LEU A 282 12.43 3.28 -9.62
CA LEU A 282 12.95 2.76 -8.35
C LEU A 282 13.61 3.86 -7.51
N LEU A 283 14.37 4.76 -8.13
CA LEU A 283 14.98 5.91 -7.48
C LEU A 283 13.94 6.92 -7.00
N ALA A 284 12.88 7.16 -7.78
CA ALA A 284 11.76 8.02 -7.38
C ALA A 284 11.08 7.46 -6.11
N MET A 285 10.76 6.17 -6.09
CA MET A 285 10.26 5.48 -4.89
C MET A 285 11.25 5.57 -3.72
N ALA A 286 12.53 5.27 -3.97
CA ALA A 286 13.58 5.29 -2.96
C ALA A 286 13.78 6.68 -2.38
N SER A 287 13.59 7.75 -3.16
CA SER A 287 13.67 9.14 -2.66
C SER A 287 12.61 9.43 -1.60
N VAL A 288 11.37 8.93 -1.79
CA VAL A 288 10.27 9.07 -0.83
C VAL A 288 10.53 8.22 0.41
N ILE A 289 11.00 6.97 0.23
CA ILE A 289 11.42 6.10 1.34
C ILE A 289 12.53 6.78 2.16
N HIS A 290 13.55 7.32 1.49
CA HIS A 290 14.67 7.98 2.14
C HIS A 290 14.21 9.22 2.92
N GLY A 291 13.40 10.08 2.29
CA GLY A 291 12.81 11.25 2.94
C GLY A 291 11.97 10.85 4.16
N TYR A 292 11.17 9.80 4.05
CA TYR A 292 10.36 9.27 5.14
C TYR A 292 11.22 8.77 6.31
N VAL A 293 12.21 7.92 6.04
CA VAL A 293 13.11 7.39 7.08
C VAL A 293 13.90 8.52 7.75
N ARG A 294 14.42 9.47 6.98
CA ARG A 294 15.15 10.63 7.52
C ARG A 294 14.26 11.48 8.43
N THR A 295 13.05 11.80 7.99
CA THR A 295 12.12 12.67 8.73
C THR A 295 11.62 11.99 10.01
N THR A 296 11.20 10.74 9.93
CA THR A 296 10.71 9.98 11.09
C THR A 296 11.78 9.74 12.16
N ARG A 297 13.06 9.58 11.77
CA ARG A 297 14.18 9.51 12.74
C ARG A 297 14.35 10.80 13.54
N LEU A 298 14.02 11.97 12.98
CA LEU A 298 14.06 13.24 13.70
C LEU A 298 12.93 13.36 14.72
N TRP A 299 11.76 12.81 14.40
CA TRP A 299 10.60 12.79 15.28
C TRP A 299 10.70 11.77 16.43
N GLU A 300 11.62 10.81 16.33
CA GLU A 300 11.81 9.74 17.31
C GLU A 300 13.26 9.71 17.85
N PRO A 301 13.66 10.68 18.70
CA PRO A 301 14.98 10.64 19.33
C PRO A 301 15.16 9.33 20.12
N LYS A 302 16.30 8.67 19.93
CA LYS A 302 16.67 7.51 20.76
C LYS A 302 16.76 7.98 22.21
N ALA A 303 16.05 7.31 23.13
CA ALA A 303 16.15 7.60 24.56
C ALA A 303 17.64 7.58 24.98
N ALA A 304 18.07 8.64 25.66
CA ALA A 304 19.43 8.72 26.18
C ALA A 304 19.70 7.51 27.09
N PRO A 305 20.92 6.93 27.08
CA PRO A 305 21.28 5.90 28.05
C PRO A 305 21.02 6.41 29.47
N ALA A 306 20.40 5.58 30.31
CA ALA A 306 20.23 5.92 31.72
C ALA A 306 21.60 6.28 32.33
N PRO A 307 21.71 7.36 33.14
CA PRO A 307 22.94 7.66 33.85
C PRO A 307 23.40 6.43 34.61
N ARG A 308 24.68 6.05 34.45
CA ARG A 308 25.27 4.99 35.27
C ARG A 308 25.18 5.45 36.73
N PRO A 309 24.72 4.60 37.67
CA PRO A 309 24.82 4.91 39.09
C PRO A 309 26.28 5.24 39.40
N GLU A 310 26.54 6.42 39.97
CA GLU A 310 27.86 6.74 40.49
C GLU A 310 28.19 5.71 41.59
N PRO A 311 29.43 5.17 41.61
CA PRO A 311 29.82 4.27 42.68
C PRO A 311 29.74 5.01 44.01
N GLN A 312 28.84 4.58 44.88
CA GLN A 312 28.77 5.07 46.26
C GLN A 312 30.09 4.71 46.96
N PRO A 313 30.77 5.66 47.61
CA PRO A 313 31.94 5.34 48.41
C PRO A 313 31.53 4.42 49.55
N GLU A 314 32.19 3.27 49.68
CA GLU A 314 32.08 2.42 50.87
C GLU A 314 32.57 3.22 52.08
N LEU A 315 31.72 3.33 53.11
CA LEU A 315 32.10 3.90 54.40
C LEU A 315 33.04 2.89 55.09
N VAL A 316 34.28 3.32 55.35
CA VAL A 316 35.31 2.62 56.12
C VAL A 316 34.97 2.64 57.61
#